data_AF-A0A369HJQ4-F1
#
_entry.id   AF-A0A369HJQ4-F1
#
_cell.length_a   1.000
_cell.length_b   1.000
_cell.length_c   1.000
_cell.angle_alpha   90.00
_cell.angle_beta   90.00
_cell.angle_gamma   90.00
#
_symmetry.space_group_name_H-M   'P 1'
#
loop_
_entity.id
_entity.type
_entity.pdbx_description
1 polymer ?
#
loop_
_entity_poly.entity_id
_entity_poly.type
_entity_poly.pdbx_seq_one_letter_code
_entity_poly.pdbx_strand_id
1 'polypeptide(L)'
;MPKTVLILGGSLAGLAVTHRLLKYTRPHVKDLRVVLVSKNSHFYWNLASVRAVVPDLVQDSQILQPIEPGLRQYPQGSVDFIVGAASSIDTHARRVRISVVQGDDREITYDYLVIATGADATDKDMPWKASGSYEDCLTSLHRTADRIRTAEHVVIGGGGATGVEVAAEIKHEFPSKTVVILNSSDTLVSGDSSAAAVESELRRLGVDVKKGLRGTPSDDAPRPDGKTVVHLSDGGFLLTDLYLPTTGLSPNTSFLPADWLTQGGYVDVDECMRVPGTSGVWALGDVVSKPRAGFLITEAQVAAGVASNVDLVLKGKGQRSVSGPYIDIFITSIGRGRGAGRIGPIPVPSLFVWAVKGRSLGMERTAKYANGTMW
;
A
#
# COMPACT_ATOMS: atom_id res chain seq x y z
N MET A 1 -23.31 14.14 -23.54
CA MET A 1 -23.16 12.80 -22.92
C MET A 1 -22.31 12.97 -21.67
N PRO A 2 -22.55 12.22 -20.59
CA PRO A 2 -21.73 12.34 -19.39
C PRO A 2 -20.27 11.99 -19.67
N LYS A 3 -19.34 12.81 -19.15
CA LYS A 3 -17.90 12.52 -19.20
C LYS A 3 -17.56 11.47 -18.13
N THR A 4 -17.14 10.29 -18.54
CA THR A 4 -16.86 9.16 -17.65
C THR A 4 -15.38 9.08 -17.30
N VAL A 5 -15.07 9.25 -16.02
CA VAL A 5 -13.75 8.96 -15.45
C VAL A 5 -13.80 7.58 -14.79
N LEU A 6 -13.13 6.60 -15.38
CA LEU A 6 -12.97 5.26 -14.82
C LEU A 6 -11.71 5.23 -13.94
N ILE A 7 -11.87 4.83 -12.69
CA ILE A 7 -10.78 4.71 -11.71
C ILE A 7 -10.65 3.25 -11.30
N LEU A 8 -9.49 2.65 -11.54
CA LEU A 8 -9.19 1.26 -11.22
C LEU A 8 -8.35 1.21 -9.94
N GLY A 9 -8.94 0.80 -8.83
CA GLY A 9 -8.31 0.63 -7.51
C GLY A 9 -8.92 1.53 -6.44
N GLY A 10 -9.59 0.93 -5.44
CA GLY A 10 -10.26 1.63 -4.33
C GLY A 10 -9.43 1.78 -3.05
N SER A 11 -8.10 1.87 -3.15
CA SER A 11 -7.20 2.09 -2.00
C SER A 11 -6.77 3.56 -1.90
N LEU A 12 -5.66 3.84 -1.19
CA LEU A 12 -5.15 5.18 -0.87
C LEU A 12 -5.17 6.16 -2.05
N ALA A 13 -4.72 5.71 -3.22
CA ALA A 13 -4.66 6.54 -4.42
C ALA A 13 -6.04 6.75 -5.07
N GLY A 14 -6.67 5.69 -5.57
CA GLY A 14 -7.85 5.82 -6.42
C GLY A 14 -9.09 6.27 -5.65
N LEU A 15 -9.26 5.86 -4.39
CA LEU A 15 -10.35 6.37 -3.56
C LEU A 15 -10.19 7.88 -3.28
N ALA A 16 -8.94 8.33 -3.11
CA ALA A 16 -8.65 9.73 -2.95
C ALA A 16 -8.92 10.57 -4.19
N VAL A 17 -8.52 10.07 -5.37
CA VAL A 17 -8.88 10.71 -6.65
C VAL A 17 -10.41 10.77 -6.80
N THR A 18 -11.11 9.69 -6.47
CA THR A 18 -12.59 9.61 -6.54
C THR A 18 -13.25 10.71 -5.73
N HIS A 19 -12.94 10.79 -4.43
CA HIS A 19 -13.51 11.81 -3.56
C HIS A 19 -13.16 13.23 -4.00
N ARG A 20 -11.92 13.48 -4.42
CA ARG A 20 -11.51 14.82 -4.88
C ARG A 20 -12.24 15.25 -6.15
N LEU A 21 -12.40 14.36 -7.13
CA LEU A 21 -13.18 14.68 -8.34
C LEU A 21 -14.65 14.96 -8.01
N LEU A 22 -15.26 14.14 -7.14
CA LEU A 22 -16.65 14.33 -6.74
C LEU A 22 -16.86 15.59 -5.89
N LYS A 23 -15.91 15.97 -5.04
CA LYS A 23 -16.00 17.15 -4.16
C LYS A 23 -15.64 18.46 -4.87
N TYR A 24 -14.61 18.45 -5.70
CA TYR A 24 -14.01 19.68 -6.25
C TYR A 24 -14.22 19.88 -7.75
N THR A 25 -14.45 18.81 -8.52
CA THR A 25 -14.63 18.92 -9.98
C THR A 25 -16.11 18.86 -10.36
N ARG A 26 -16.84 17.87 -9.83
CA ARG A 26 -18.26 17.62 -10.13
C ARG A 26 -19.19 18.82 -9.90
N PRO A 27 -18.94 19.74 -8.93
CA PRO A 27 -19.73 20.96 -8.81
C PRO A 27 -19.63 21.88 -10.03
N HIS A 28 -18.52 21.85 -10.77
CA HIS A 28 -18.27 22.71 -11.93
C HIS A 28 -18.46 21.98 -13.27
N VAL A 29 -18.31 20.66 -13.29
CA VAL A 29 -18.49 19.80 -14.47
C VAL A 29 -19.72 18.92 -14.24
N LYS A 30 -20.90 19.45 -14.61
CA LYS A 30 -22.20 18.89 -14.17
C LYS A 30 -22.54 17.53 -14.80
N ASP A 31 -21.87 17.17 -15.87
CA ASP A 31 -22.00 15.93 -16.62
C ASP A 31 -20.90 14.90 -16.26
N LEU A 32 -20.04 15.20 -15.28
CA LEU A 32 -19.04 14.24 -14.80
C LEU A 32 -19.70 13.04 -14.11
N ARG A 33 -19.33 11.84 -14.56
CA ARG A 33 -19.60 10.55 -13.92
C ARG A 33 -18.28 9.89 -13.54
N VAL A 34 -18.16 9.42 -12.31
CA VAL A 34 -16.99 8.66 -11.85
C VAL A 34 -17.39 7.20 -11.67
N VAL A 35 -16.59 6.28 -12.19
CA VAL A 35 -16.77 4.84 -11.94
C VAL A 35 -15.54 4.36 -11.17
N LEU A 36 -15.73 3.98 -9.91
CA LEU A 36 -14.68 3.40 -9.08
C LEU A 36 -14.81 1.88 -9.09
N VAL A 37 -13.74 1.20 -9.52
CA VAL A 37 -13.63 -0.26 -9.45
C VAL A 37 -12.62 -0.63 -8.36
N SER A 38 -12.99 -1.56 -7.47
CA SER A 38 -12.09 -2.05 -6.43
C SER A 38 -12.28 -3.54 -6.22
N LYS A 39 -11.19 -4.31 -6.07
CA LYS A 39 -11.29 -5.74 -5.69
C LYS A 39 -11.93 -5.93 -4.31
N ASN A 40 -11.81 -4.92 -3.47
CA ASN A 40 -12.24 -4.94 -2.08
C ASN A 40 -13.40 -3.96 -1.85
N SER A 41 -14.44 -4.41 -1.13
CA SER A 41 -15.56 -3.58 -0.69
C SER A 41 -15.18 -2.60 0.42
N HIS A 42 -14.07 -2.88 1.11
CA HIS A 42 -13.53 -2.08 2.21
C HIS A 42 -12.20 -1.43 1.81
N PHE A 43 -12.03 -0.20 2.27
CA PHE A 43 -10.77 0.50 2.29
C PHE A 43 -9.90 -0.08 3.39
N TYR A 44 -8.67 -0.47 3.04
CA TYR A 44 -7.68 -1.01 3.97
C TYR A 44 -6.55 -0.02 4.26
N TRP A 45 -6.41 0.41 5.51
CA TRP A 45 -5.29 1.21 6.01
C TRP A 45 -4.06 0.34 6.25
N ASN A 46 -3.45 -0.11 5.16
CA ASN A 46 -2.36 -1.07 5.17
C ASN A 46 -1.08 -0.58 5.88
N LEU A 47 -0.93 0.72 6.15
CA LEU A 47 0.16 1.25 6.98
C LEU A 47 0.12 0.70 8.42
N ALA A 48 -1.07 0.35 8.93
CA ALA A 48 -1.23 -0.22 10.25
C ALA A 48 -1.18 -1.76 10.26
N SER A 49 -0.99 -2.40 9.10
CA SER A 49 -0.88 -3.87 8.97
C SER A 49 0.13 -4.46 9.94
N VAL A 50 1.29 -3.81 10.11
CA VAL A 50 2.39 -4.21 10.99
C VAL A 50 2.00 -4.31 12.47
N ARG A 51 0.99 -3.56 12.92
CA ARG A 51 0.42 -3.68 14.27
C ARG A 51 -0.83 -4.53 14.29
N ALA A 52 -1.60 -4.54 13.20
CA ALA A 52 -2.81 -5.36 13.10
C ALA A 52 -2.54 -6.87 13.10
N VAL A 53 -1.34 -7.27 12.66
CA VAL A 53 -0.88 -8.66 12.79
C VAL A 53 -0.39 -9.01 14.19
N VAL A 54 -0.28 -8.05 15.11
CA VAL A 54 0.04 -8.35 16.51
C VAL A 54 -1.27 -8.61 17.26
N PRO A 55 -1.42 -9.80 17.90
CA PRO A 55 -2.64 -10.19 18.59
C PRO A 55 -3.23 -9.10 19.48
N ASP A 56 -4.55 -8.94 19.39
CA ASP A 56 -5.37 -8.20 20.36
C ASP A 56 -5.07 -6.67 20.43
N LEU A 57 -4.25 -6.12 19.53
CA LEU A 57 -3.87 -4.70 19.53
C LEU A 57 -4.73 -3.79 18.65
N VAL A 58 -5.37 -4.33 17.62
CA VAL A 58 -6.13 -3.57 16.62
C VAL A 58 -7.42 -4.31 16.32
N GLN A 59 -8.54 -3.60 16.40
CA GLN A 59 -9.82 -4.10 15.90
C GLN A 59 -9.90 -3.89 14.39
N ASP A 60 -10.48 -4.83 13.66
CA ASP A 60 -10.58 -4.77 12.19
C ASP A 60 -11.18 -3.45 11.70
N SER A 61 -12.22 -2.94 12.39
CA SER A 61 -12.88 -1.67 12.06
C SER A 61 -11.96 -0.44 12.15
N GLN A 62 -10.82 -0.52 12.85
CA GLN A 62 -9.85 0.59 12.92
C GLN A 62 -9.02 0.73 11.63
N ILE A 63 -8.92 -0.33 10.83
CA ILE A 63 -8.08 -0.39 9.63
C ILE A 63 -8.85 -0.77 8.36
N LEU A 64 -10.05 -1.35 8.49
CA LEU A 64 -10.94 -1.71 7.40
C LEU A 64 -12.25 -0.95 7.54
N GLN A 65 -12.62 -0.20 6.50
CA GLN A 65 -13.83 0.63 6.49
C GLN A 65 -14.57 0.45 5.17
N PRO A 66 -15.91 0.24 5.17
CA PRO A 66 -16.66 0.05 3.92
C PRO A 66 -16.58 1.32 3.05
N ILE A 67 -16.32 1.14 1.76
CA ILE A 67 -16.15 2.27 0.81
C ILE A 67 -17.50 2.87 0.44
N GLU A 68 -18.48 2.02 0.14
CA GLU A 68 -19.75 2.42 -0.46
C GLU A 68 -20.52 3.49 0.36
N PRO A 69 -20.64 3.40 1.70
CA PRO A 69 -21.34 4.43 2.48
C PRO A 69 -20.73 5.82 2.30
N GLY A 70 -19.40 5.90 2.16
CA GLY A 70 -18.68 7.14 1.89
C GLY A 70 -19.00 7.75 0.52
N LEU A 71 -19.42 6.96 -0.45
CA LEU A 71 -19.76 7.43 -1.80
C LEU A 71 -21.23 7.88 -1.92
N ARG A 72 -22.13 7.38 -1.05
CA ARG A 72 -23.56 7.75 -1.05
C ARG A 72 -23.84 9.21 -0.70
N GLN A 73 -22.86 9.94 -0.16
CA GLN A 73 -22.98 11.36 0.12
C GLN A 73 -23.00 12.24 -1.15
N TYR A 74 -22.52 11.71 -2.29
CA TYR A 74 -22.45 12.45 -3.54
C TYR A 74 -23.77 12.36 -4.33
N PRO A 75 -24.06 13.29 -5.25
CA PRO A 75 -25.30 13.28 -6.01
C PRO A 75 -25.55 11.95 -6.71
N GLN A 76 -26.81 11.49 -6.69
CA GLN A 76 -27.20 10.24 -7.34
C GLN A 76 -26.77 10.21 -8.82
N GLY A 77 -26.17 9.10 -9.25
CA GLY A 77 -25.65 8.94 -10.61
C GLY A 77 -24.34 9.65 -10.91
N SER A 78 -23.74 10.37 -9.94
CA SER A 78 -22.41 10.97 -10.12
C SER A 78 -21.26 9.99 -9.90
N VAL A 79 -21.51 8.91 -9.14
CA VAL A 79 -20.53 7.86 -8.85
C VAL A 79 -21.18 6.49 -8.92
N ASP A 80 -20.49 5.55 -9.57
CA ASP A 80 -20.77 4.11 -9.49
C ASP A 80 -19.60 3.41 -8.82
N PHE A 81 -19.90 2.55 -7.84
CA PHE A 81 -18.91 1.71 -7.19
C PHE A 81 -19.11 0.25 -7.61
N ILE A 82 -18.05 -0.38 -8.10
CA ILE A 82 -18.06 -1.77 -8.57
C ILE A 82 -17.02 -2.55 -7.77
N VAL A 83 -17.48 -3.57 -7.05
CA VAL A 83 -16.59 -4.54 -6.39
C VAL A 83 -16.18 -5.59 -7.44
N GLY A 84 -14.94 -5.51 -7.91
CA GLY A 84 -14.44 -6.30 -9.04
C GLY A 84 -13.00 -5.97 -9.42
N ALA A 85 -12.49 -6.66 -10.43
CA ALA A 85 -11.15 -6.45 -10.97
C ALA A 85 -11.21 -6.15 -12.46
N ALA A 86 -10.37 -5.22 -12.94
CA ALA A 86 -10.12 -5.11 -14.37
C ALA A 86 -9.39 -6.38 -14.86
N SER A 87 -9.93 -7.01 -15.90
CA SER A 87 -9.40 -8.24 -16.48
C SER A 87 -8.74 -8.02 -17.84
N SER A 88 -9.19 -7.00 -18.59
CA SER A 88 -8.56 -6.57 -19.85
C SER A 88 -8.95 -5.14 -20.21
N ILE A 89 -8.16 -4.53 -21.09
CA ILE A 89 -8.41 -3.20 -21.65
C ILE A 89 -8.31 -3.23 -23.18
N ASP A 90 -9.32 -2.67 -23.85
CA ASP A 90 -9.28 -2.28 -25.25
C ASP A 90 -8.97 -0.78 -25.31
N THR A 91 -7.75 -0.44 -25.70
CA THR A 91 -7.26 0.94 -25.75
C THR A 91 -7.83 1.72 -26.93
N HIS A 92 -8.18 1.04 -28.02
CA HIS A 92 -8.77 1.66 -29.21
C HIS A 92 -10.23 2.01 -28.96
N ALA A 93 -11.00 1.08 -28.40
CA ALA A 93 -12.41 1.29 -28.04
C ALA A 93 -12.59 2.04 -26.70
N ARG A 94 -11.50 2.34 -25.98
CA ARG A 94 -11.48 2.95 -24.63
C ARG A 94 -12.44 2.24 -23.67
N ARG A 95 -12.25 0.94 -23.56
CA ARG A 95 -13.15 0.03 -22.85
C ARG A 95 -12.35 -0.88 -21.92
N VAL A 96 -12.81 -1.03 -20.68
CA VAL A 96 -12.21 -1.98 -19.72
C VAL A 96 -13.25 -3.04 -19.39
N ARG A 97 -12.86 -4.31 -19.45
CA ARG A 97 -13.65 -5.42 -18.93
C ARG A 97 -13.38 -5.59 -17.44
N ILE A 98 -14.45 -5.62 -16.66
CA ILE A 98 -14.44 -5.77 -15.21
C ILE A 98 -15.07 -7.10 -14.87
N SER A 99 -14.29 -7.98 -14.24
CA SER A 99 -14.80 -9.18 -13.62
C SER A 99 -15.37 -8.82 -12.25
N VAL A 100 -16.69 -8.88 -12.13
CA VAL A 100 -17.43 -8.41 -10.96
C VAL A 100 -17.51 -9.54 -9.94
N VAL A 101 -17.33 -9.24 -8.64
CA VAL A 101 -17.36 -10.27 -7.60
C VAL A 101 -18.75 -10.90 -7.46
N GLN A 102 -19.81 -10.09 -7.62
CA GLN A 102 -21.19 -10.53 -7.57
C GLN A 102 -21.98 -10.02 -8.79
N GLY A 103 -22.46 -10.94 -9.62
CA GLY A 103 -23.21 -10.64 -10.84
C GLY A 103 -22.36 -10.80 -12.10
N ASP A 104 -22.87 -10.31 -13.22
CA ASP A 104 -22.23 -10.47 -14.53
C ASP A 104 -21.04 -9.50 -14.70
N ASP A 105 -20.04 -9.98 -15.44
CA ASP A 105 -18.93 -9.16 -15.93
C ASP A 105 -19.45 -7.94 -16.69
N ARG A 106 -18.77 -6.81 -16.51
CA ARG A 106 -19.17 -5.53 -17.10
C ARG A 106 -18.11 -5.01 -18.04
N GLU A 107 -18.55 -4.33 -19.09
CA GLU A 107 -17.68 -3.56 -19.96
C GLU A 107 -17.93 -2.07 -19.77
N ILE A 108 -16.92 -1.34 -19.33
CA ILE A 108 -17.02 0.09 -19.02
C ILE A 108 -16.26 0.88 -20.08
N THR A 109 -16.99 1.69 -20.84
CA THR A 109 -16.38 2.69 -21.74
C THR A 109 -16.01 3.93 -20.93
N TYR A 110 -14.86 4.53 -21.22
CA TYR A 110 -14.35 5.69 -20.49
C TYR A 110 -13.91 6.82 -21.43
N ASP A 111 -14.06 8.06 -20.96
CA ASP A 111 -13.41 9.23 -21.58
C ASP A 111 -12.00 9.43 -21.02
N TYR A 112 -11.85 9.13 -19.71
CA TYR A 112 -10.60 9.24 -18.97
C TYR A 112 -10.41 8.00 -18.08
N LEU A 113 -9.17 7.54 -17.97
CA LEU A 113 -8.80 6.38 -17.16
C LEU A 113 -7.74 6.76 -16.12
N VAL A 114 -7.95 6.34 -14.88
CA VAL A 114 -6.97 6.42 -13.80
C VAL A 114 -6.64 5.03 -13.30
N ILE A 115 -5.39 4.62 -13.46
CA ILE A 115 -4.85 3.33 -13.01
C ILE A 115 -4.23 3.54 -11.63
N ALA A 116 -4.90 3.01 -10.60
CA ALA A 116 -4.49 3.08 -9.19
C ALA A 116 -4.55 1.70 -8.54
N THR A 117 -4.26 0.65 -9.32
CA THR A 117 -4.40 -0.77 -8.93
C THR A 117 -3.36 -1.24 -7.92
N GLY A 118 -2.36 -0.41 -7.64
CA GLY A 118 -1.33 -0.64 -6.64
C GLY A 118 -0.42 -1.83 -6.98
N ALA A 119 0.10 -2.45 -5.93
CA ALA A 119 0.95 -3.62 -6.01
C ALA A 119 0.58 -4.59 -4.87
N ASP A 120 0.71 -5.88 -5.14
CA ASP A 120 0.60 -6.94 -4.13
C ASP A 120 1.97 -7.18 -3.48
N ALA A 121 1.97 -7.72 -2.26
CA ALA A 121 3.18 -8.34 -1.72
C ALA A 121 3.53 -9.56 -2.58
N THR A 122 4.83 -9.85 -2.76
CA THR A 122 5.26 -11.03 -3.53
C THR A 122 4.72 -12.32 -2.92
N ASP A 123 4.72 -12.40 -1.59
CA ASP A 123 3.94 -13.39 -0.85
C ASP A 123 2.53 -12.85 -0.61
N LYS A 124 1.55 -13.39 -1.34
CA LYS A 124 0.15 -12.95 -1.27
C LYS A 124 -0.57 -13.39 0.00
N ASP A 125 -0.01 -14.33 0.76
CA ASP A 125 -0.57 -14.73 2.05
C ASP A 125 -0.30 -13.69 3.15
N MET A 126 0.62 -12.75 2.92
CA MET A 126 0.95 -11.70 3.88
C MET A 126 0.01 -10.49 3.78
N PRO A 127 -0.44 -9.94 4.93
CA PRO A 127 -1.42 -8.85 4.97
C PRO A 127 -0.81 -7.46 4.77
N TRP A 128 0.36 -7.33 4.15
CA TRP A 128 1.03 -6.03 3.97
C TRP A 128 0.32 -5.14 2.93
N LYS A 129 -0.49 -5.76 2.07
CA LYS A 129 -1.29 -5.16 1.00
C LYS A 129 -2.68 -5.76 0.99
N ALA A 130 -3.64 -5.04 0.41
CA ALA A 130 -5.01 -5.54 0.20
C ALA A 130 -5.06 -6.51 -0.99
N SER A 131 -4.45 -7.69 -0.84
CA SER A 131 -4.51 -8.76 -1.83
C SER A 131 -5.89 -9.43 -1.74
N GLY A 132 -6.62 -9.53 -2.85
CA GLY A 132 -7.91 -10.24 -2.92
C GLY A 132 -9.12 -9.44 -2.42
N SER A 133 -10.10 -10.15 -1.83
CA SER A 133 -11.35 -9.60 -1.31
C SER A 133 -11.20 -9.01 0.12
N TYR A 134 -12.31 -8.51 0.67
CA TYR A 134 -12.38 -8.09 2.08
C TYR A 134 -12.10 -9.27 3.03
N GLU A 135 -12.74 -10.40 2.75
CA GLU A 135 -12.65 -11.63 3.51
C GLU A 135 -11.24 -12.23 3.45
N ASP A 136 -10.59 -12.19 2.28
CA ASP A 136 -9.19 -12.61 2.11
C ASP A 136 -8.25 -11.77 2.99
N CYS A 137 -8.46 -10.45 3.01
CA CYS A 137 -7.66 -9.53 3.82
C CYS A 137 -7.83 -9.80 5.32
N LEU A 138 -9.06 -9.99 5.80
CA LEU A 138 -9.33 -10.37 7.19
C LEU A 138 -8.69 -11.71 7.55
N THR A 139 -8.89 -12.71 6.69
CA THR A 139 -8.34 -14.05 6.89
C THR A 139 -6.81 -14.01 6.98
N SER A 140 -6.14 -13.26 6.11
CA SER A 140 -4.69 -13.09 6.15
C SER A 140 -4.22 -12.39 7.44
N LEU A 141 -4.92 -11.35 7.88
CA LEU A 141 -4.63 -10.63 9.13
C LEU A 141 -4.74 -11.55 10.35
N HIS A 142 -5.88 -12.19 10.53
CA HIS A 142 -6.14 -13.05 11.71
C HIS A 142 -5.23 -14.27 11.72
N ARG A 143 -5.05 -14.93 10.56
CA ARG A 143 -4.09 -16.05 10.41
C ARG A 143 -2.67 -15.64 10.79
N THR A 144 -2.22 -14.45 10.41
CA THR A 144 -0.88 -13.95 10.75
C THR A 144 -0.79 -13.65 12.24
N ALA A 145 -1.83 -13.05 12.84
CA ALA A 145 -1.89 -12.81 14.28
C ALA A 145 -1.86 -14.10 15.10
N ASP A 146 -2.62 -15.13 14.70
CA ASP A 146 -2.63 -16.43 15.39
C ASP A 146 -1.25 -17.11 15.37
N ARG A 147 -0.55 -17.02 14.22
CA ARG A 147 0.83 -17.51 14.09
C ARG A 147 1.80 -16.73 14.97
N ILE A 148 1.67 -15.40 15.04
CA ILE A 148 2.51 -14.57 15.92
C ILE A 148 2.23 -14.87 17.40
N ARG A 149 0.97 -15.13 17.78
CA ARG A 149 0.59 -15.46 19.15
C ARG A 149 1.36 -16.68 19.68
N THR A 150 1.45 -17.71 18.85
CA THR A 150 2.01 -19.03 19.21
C THR A 150 3.50 -19.17 18.99
N ALA A 151 4.12 -18.36 18.13
CA ALA A 151 5.54 -18.44 17.81
C ALA A 151 6.43 -17.83 18.91
N GLU A 152 7.45 -18.54 19.40
CA GLU A 152 8.43 -18.01 20.36
C GLU A 152 9.68 -17.47 19.67
N HIS A 153 10.01 -18.01 18.50
CA HIS A 153 11.06 -17.54 17.61
C HIS A 153 10.47 -17.10 16.27
N VAL A 154 10.63 -15.81 15.94
CA VAL A 154 10.11 -15.18 14.73
C VAL A 154 11.26 -14.60 13.91
N VAL A 155 11.33 -15.00 12.64
CA VAL A 155 12.27 -14.45 11.66
C VAL A 155 11.51 -13.55 10.68
N ILE A 156 11.96 -12.31 10.55
CA ILE A 156 11.47 -11.34 9.57
C ILE A 156 12.43 -11.33 8.39
N GLY A 157 11.93 -11.66 7.20
CA GLY A 157 12.67 -11.53 5.95
C GLY A 157 12.56 -10.12 5.39
N GLY A 158 13.66 -9.37 5.38
CA GLY A 158 13.73 -8.00 4.84
C GLY A 158 13.83 -6.92 5.92
N GLY A 159 14.78 -6.01 5.74
CA GLY A 159 15.03 -4.87 6.63
C GLY A 159 14.45 -3.54 6.13
N GLY A 160 13.42 -3.56 5.29
CA GLY A 160 12.68 -2.37 4.86
C GLY A 160 11.75 -1.84 5.96
N ALA A 161 11.02 -0.75 5.67
CA ALA A 161 10.13 -0.12 6.66
C ALA A 161 9.12 -1.11 7.27
N THR A 162 8.44 -1.92 6.45
CA THR A 162 7.50 -2.96 6.94
C THR A 162 8.18 -3.96 7.88
N GLY A 163 9.35 -4.48 7.50
CA GLY A 163 10.11 -5.44 8.30
C GLY A 163 10.59 -4.86 9.64
N VAL A 164 11.07 -3.62 9.61
CA VAL A 164 11.47 -2.88 10.82
C VAL A 164 10.27 -2.68 11.75
N GLU A 165 9.15 -2.19 11.22
CA GLU A 165 7.98 -1.88 12.06
C GLU A 165 7.36 -3.15 12.63
N VAL A 166 7.16 -4.22 11.84
CA VAL A 166 6.56 -5.47 12.36
C VAL A 166 7.46 -6.16 13.37
N ALA A 167 8.79 -6.19 13.16
CA ALA A 167 9.73 -6.73 14.15
C ALA A 167 9.62 -5.98 15.48
N ALA A 168 9.51 -4.65 15.41
CA ALA A 168 9.43 -3.81 16.58
C ALA A 168 8.07 -3.90 17.28
N GLU A 169 6.95 -4.00 16.55
CA GLU A 169 5.62 -4.23 17.15
C GLU A 169 5.58 -5.57 17.89
N ILE A 170 6.07 -6.66 17.28
CA ILE A 170 6.12 -7.99 17.92
C ILE A 170 7.01 -7.96 19.16
N LYS A 171 8.24 -7.43 19.05
CA LYS A 171 9.18 -7.42 20.18
C LYS A 171 8.74 -6.51 21.32
N HIS A 172 8.05 -5.42 21.00
CA HIS A 172 7.50 -4.52 22.00
C HIS A 172 6.36 -5.16 22.80
N GLU A 173 5.44 -5.85 22.11
CA GLU A 173 4.30 -6.51 22.75
C GLU A 173 4.71 -7.79 23.50
N PHE A 174 5.68 -8.53 22.95
CA PHE A 174 6.16 -9.78 23.52
C PHE A 174 7.68 -9.74 23.78
N PRO A 175 8.12 -9.10 24.88
CA PRO A 175 9.55 -8.96 25.19
C PRO A 175 10.30 -10.29 25.33
N SER A 176 9.63 -11.38 25.67
CA SER A 176 10.21 -12.72 25.80
C SER A 176 10.49 -13.40 24.45
N LYS A 177 9.77 -13.05 23.38
CA LYS A 177 9.93 -13.69 22.07
C LYS A 177 11.28 -13.31 21.46
N THR A 178 11.89 -14.27 20.76
CA THR A 178 13.10 -14.02 19.95
C THR A 178 12.66 -13.51 18.58
N VAL A 179 13.10 -12.30 18.23
CA VAL A 179 12.77 -11.68 16.94
C VAL A 179 14.06 -11.37 16.20
N VAL A 180 14.20 -11.92 15.00
CA VAL A 180 15.39 -11.77 14.15
C VAL A 180 15.01 -11.13 12.82
N ILE A 181 15.68 -10.07 12.41
CA ILE A 181 15.60 -9.54 11.04
C ILE A 181 16.76 -10.11 10.22
N LEU A 182 16.44 -10.76 9.11
CA LEU A 182 17.40 -11.13 8.07
C LEU A 182 17.31 -10.12 6.93
N ASN A 183 18.37 -9.35 6.72
CA ASN A 183 18.44 -8.34 5.66
C ASN A 183 19.63 -8.61 4.75
N SER A 184 19.36 -8.71 3.44
CA SER A 184 20.39 -8.99 2.43
C SER A 184 21.38 -7.85 2.21
N SER A 185 21.02 -6.63 2.62
CA SER A 185 21.89 -5.44 2.49
C SER A 185 22.60 -5.14 3.81
N ASP A 186 23.67 -4.36 3.76
CA ASP A 186 24.47 -4.00 4.94
C ASP A 186 23.82 -2.92 5.84
N THR A 187 22.70 -2.37 5.38
CA THR A 187 21.91 -1.35 6.10
C THR A 187 20.42 -1.69 6.07
N LEU A 188 19.75 -1.51 7.20
CA LEU A 188 18.28 -1.43 7.23
C LEU A 188 17.81 -0.18 6.50
N VAL A 189 16.56 -0.19 6.01
CA VAL A 189 15.93 0.93 5.29
C VAL A 189 16.88 1.55 4.25
N SER A 190 17.48 0.67 3.45
CA SER A 190 18.60 0.98 2.54
C SER A 190 18.32 2.23 1.70
N GLY A 191 19.31 3.12 1.64
CA GLY A 191 19.22 4.41 0.94
C GLY A 191 18.68 5.57 1.80
N ASP A 192 18.23 5.32 3.04
CA ASP A 192 17.83 6.38 3.97
C ASP A 192 18.93 6.73 4.97
N SER A 193 19.17 8.02 5.20
CA SER A 193 20.18 8.49 6.18
C SER A 193 19.81 8.17 7.64
N SER A 194 18.57 7.73 7.90
CA SER A 194 18.12 7.31 9.24
C SER A 194 18.51 5.86 9.60
N ALA A 195 19.12 5.10 8.68
CA ALA A 195 19.39 3.67 8.84
C ALA A 195 20.11 3.30 10.14
N ALA A 196 21.16 4.04 10.52
CA ALA A 196 21.93 3.78 11.73
C ALA A 196 21.09 4.01 13.00
N ALA A 197 20.27 5.06 13.02
CA ALA A 197 19.36 5.35 14.14
C ALA A 197 18.30 4.25 14.27
N VAL A 198 17.71 3.81 13.15
CA VAL A 198 16.73 2.71 13.12
C VAL A 198 17.33 1.41 13.68
N GLU A 199 18.53 1.03 13.24
CA GLU A 199 19.21 -0.18 13.74
C GLU A 199 19.51 -0.08 15.23
N SER A 200 20.04 1.06 15.70
CA SER A 200 20.33 1.29 17.11
C SER A 200 19.07 1.15 17.98
N GLU A 201 17.94 1.68 17.51
CA GLU A 201 16.65 1.64 18.20
C GLU A 201 16.09 0.20 18.28
N LEU A 202 16.17 -0.56 17.19
CA LEU A 202 15.77 -1.97 17.15
C LEU A 202 16.61 -2.85 18.08
N ARG A 203 17.94 -2.69 18.05
CA ARG A 203 18.84 -3.44 18.93
C ARG A 203 18.57 -3.10 20.39
N ARG A 204 18.27 -1.84 20.71
CA ARG A 204 17.88 -1.42 22.06
C ARG A 204 16.54 -2.03 22.50
N LEU A 205 15.63 -2.29 21.58
CA LEU A 205 14.38 -3.03 21.84
C LEU A 205 14.61 -4.55 22.00
N GLY A 206 15.80 -5.05 21.68
CA GLY A 206 16.17 -6.45 21.78
C GLY A 206 15.89 -7.27 20.52
N VAL A 207 15.69 -6.63 19.37
CA VAL A 207 15.61 -7.31 18.06
C VAL A 207 17.03 -7.68 17.61
N ASP A 208 17.24 -8.93 17.22
CA ASP A 208 18.49 -9.36 16.57
C ASP A 208 18.45 -8.95 15.09
N VAL A 209 19.50 -8.30 14.61
CA VAL A 209 19.59 -7.78 13.25
C VAL A 209 20.80 -8.40 12.58
N LYS A 210 20.55 -9.24 11.56
CA LYS A 210 21.57 -9.88 10.73
C LYS A 210 21.55 -9.24 9.34
N LYS A 211 22.65 -8.61 8.97
CA LYS A 211 22.82 -7.83 7.74
C LYS A 211 23.74 -8.57 6.77
N GLY A 212 23.66 -8.24 5.48
CA GLY A 212 24.39 -8.97 4.43
C GLY A 212 23.96 -10.44 4.32
N LEU A 213 22.83 -10.82 4.91
CA LEU A 213 22.40 -12.20 5.08
C LEU A 213 20.96 -12.36 4.60
N ARG A 214 20.78 -13.04 3.46
CA ARG A 214 19.46 -13.36 2.93
C ARG A 214 18.99 -14.68 3.55
N GLY A 215 17.75 -14.70 4.02
CA GLY A 215 17.04 -15.93 4.39
C GLY A 215 16.06 -16.35 3.29
N THR A 216 15.92 -17.67 3.09
CA THR A 216 14.88 -18.26 2.24
C THR A 216 14.27 -19.43 3.00
N PRO A 217 12.96 -19.39 3.32
CA PRO A 217 12.31 -20.52 3.98
C PRO A 217 12.31 -21.73 3.06
N SER A 218 12.44 -22.95 3.61
CA SER A 218 12.24 -24.17 2.83
C SER A 218 10.77 -24.29 2.40
N ASP A 219 10.54 -24.81 1.21
CA ASP A 219 9.21 -25.18 0.70
C ASP A 219 8.72 -26.52 1.27
N ASP A 220 9.57 -27.24 2.00
CA ASP A 220 9.21 -28.49 2.67
C ASP A 220 8.16 -28.26 3.78
N ALA A 221 7.39 -29.30 4.08
CA ALA A 221 6.53 -29.31 5.25
C ALA A 221 7.34 -28.94 6.51
N PRO A 222 6.72 -28.26 7.50
CA PRO A 222 7.38 -28.01 8.78
C PRO A 222 7.97 -29.30 9.33
N ARG A 223 9.14 -29.17 9.97
CA ARG A 223 9.81 -30.31 10.63
C ARG A 223 8.86 -30.97 11.64
N PRO A 224 9.14 -32.21 12.10
CA PRO A 224 8.31 -32.87 13.11
C PRO A 224 8.13 -32.08 14.42
N ASP A 225 9.05 -31.15 14.72
CA ASP A 225 8.98 -30.22 15.85
C ASP A 225 8.17 -28.94 15.56
N GLY A 226 7.54 -28.85 14.39
CA GLY A 226 6.75 -27.71 13.92
C GLY A 226 7.57 -26.55 13.35
N LYS A 227 8.91 -26.63 13.34
CA LYS A 227 9.76 -25.51 12.93
C LYS A 227 9.98 -25.44 11.43
N THR A 228 10.09 -24.22 10.94
CA THR A 228 10.48 -23.88 9.57
C THR A 228 12.00 -23.74 9.49
N VAL A 229 12.60 -24.38 8.48
CA VAL A 229 14.01 -24.18 8.13
C VAL A 229 14.13 -22.94 7.26
N VAL A 230 15.02 -22.01 7.62
CA VAL A 230 15.36 -20.84 6.80
C VAL A 230 16.81 -20.98 6.35
N HIS A 231 17.03 -21.23 5.06
CA HIS A 231 18.35 -21.31 4.46
C HIS A 231 18.95 -19.91 4.33
N LEU A 232 20.22 -19.78 4.71
CA LEU A 232 20.94 -18.53 4.71
C LEU A 232 21.88 -18.46 3.50
N SER A 233 22.10 -17.26 2.97
CA SER A 233 22.96 -17.05 1.80
C SER A 233 24.45 -17.37 2.03
N ASP A 234 24.88 -17.55 3.28
CA ASP A 234 26.22 -18.00 3.64
C ASP A 234 26.36 -19.54 3.70
N GLY A 235 25.31 -20.27 3.33
CA GLY A 235 25.24 -21.74 3.39
C GLY A 235 24.76 -22.28 4.73
N GLY A 236 24.53 -21.43 5.73
CA GLY A 236 23.94 -21.80 7.01
C GLY A 236 22.43 -21.98 6.96
N PHE A 237 21.83 -22.27 8.11
CA PHE A 237 20.38 -22.27 8.29
C PHE A 237 19.98 -21.79 9.69
N LEU A 238 18.73 -21.34 9.83
CA LEU A 238 18.09 -21.06 11.11
C LEU A 238 16.80 -21.89 11.21
N LEU A 239 16.45 -22.27 12.44
CA LEU A 239 15.13 -22.84 12.76
C LEU A 239 14.27 -21.75 13.37
N THR A 240 13.04 -21.61 12.90
CA THR A 240 12.09 -20.62 13.40
C THR A 240 10.70 -21.20 13.49
N ASP A 241 9.90 -20.71 14.44
CA ASP A 241 8.50 -21.11 14.54
C ASP A 241 7.68 -20.37 13.48
N LEU A 242 8.11 -19.15 13.13
CA LEU A 242 7.46 -18.32 12.13
C LEU A 242 8.50 -17.57 11.28
N TYR A 243 8.31 -17.61 9.97
CA TYR A 243 8.98 -16.73 9.01
C TYR A 243 7.96 -15.75 8.42
N LEU A 244 8.25 -14.45 8.51
CA LEU A 244 7.42 -13.37 7.95
C LEU A 244 8.18 -12.64 6.83
N PRO A 245 7.89 -12.92 5.55
CA PRO A 245 8.50 -12.18 4.46
C PRO A 245 7.90 -10.78 4.36
N THR A 246 8.76 -9.76 4.28
CA THR A 246 8.37 -8.35 4.11
C THR A 246 9.03 -7.71 2.88
N THR A 247 9.57 -8.56 1.99
CA THR A 247 10.26 -8.14 0.77
C THR A 247 9.40 -8.27 -0.46
N GLY A 248 9.62 -7.37 -1.43
CA GLY A 248 9.09 -7.49 -2.77
C GLY A 248 7.66 -6.95 -2.91
N LEU A 249 7.43 -6.29 -4.04
CA LEU A 249 6.12 -5.86 -4.49
C LEU A 249 5.97 -6.29 -5.94
N SER A 250 4.77 -6.74 -6.31
CA SER A 250 4.40 -7.04 -7.69
C SER A 250 3.31 -6.06 -8.13
N PRO A 251 3.58 -5.16 -9.10
CA PRO A 251 2.58 -4.21 -9.56
C PRO A 251 1.38 -4.94 -10.20
N ASN A 252 0.18 -4.45 -9.93
CA ASN A 252 -1.08 -5.05 -10.40
C ASN A 252 -1.41 -4.58 -11.82
N THR A 253 -0.65 -5.05 -12.80
CA THR A 253 -0.64 -4.55 -14.19
C THR A 253 -0.90 -5.60 -15.26
N SER A 254 -1.18 -6.86 -14.88
CA SER A 254 -1.31 -7.99 -15.82
C SER A 254 -2.40 -7.84 -16.89
N PHE A 255 -3.36 -6.93 -16.69
CA PHE A 255 -4.45 -6.64 -17.64
C PHE A 255 -4.10 -5.52 -18.63
N LEU A 256 -2.95 -4.86 -18.46
CA LEU A 256 -2.52 -3.72 -19.26
C LEU A 256 -1.64 -4.14 -20.45
N PRO A 257 -1.59 -3.33 -21.52
CA PRO A 257 -0.68 -3.58 -22.64
C PRO A 257 0.78 -3.47 -22.19
N ALA A 258 1.65 -4.33 -22.73
CA ALA A 258 3.08 -4.32 -22.43
C ALA A 258 3.74 -2.97 -22.72
N ASP A 259 3.30 -2.27 -23.78
CA ASP A 259 3.84 -0.96 -24.19
C ASP A 259 3.55 0.17 -23.19
N TRP A 260 2.67 -0.06 -22.21
CA TRP A 260 2.43 0.89 -21.11
C TRP A 260 3.31 0.61 -19.90
N LEU A 261 4.10 -0.46 -19.92
CA LEU A 261 4.84 -0.95 -18.77
C LEU A 261 6.35 -0.74 -18.96
N THR A 262 7.01 -0.36 -17.88
CA THR A 262 8.45 -0.44 -17.74
C THR A 262 8.91 -1.91 -17.73
N GLN A 263 10.20 -2.15 -17.90
CA GLN A 263 10.78 -3.51 -17.78
C GLN A 263 10.47 -4.19 -16.44
N GLY A 264 10.26 -3.41 -15.36
CA GLY A 264 9.87 -3.92 -14.04
C GLY A 264 8.38 -4.22 -13.89
N GLY A 265 7.57 -4.12 -14.95
CA GLY A 265 6.13 -4.38 -14.93
C GLY A 265 5.29 -3.25 -14.33
N TYR A 266 5.90 -2.13 -13.90
CA TYR A 266 5.20 -0.93 -13.44
C TYR A 266 4.68 -0.12 -14.61
N VAL A 267 3.56 0.59 -14.44
CA VAL A 267 3.06 1.53 -15.46
C VAL A 267 4.06 2.68 -15.62
N ASP A 268 4.46 2.94 -16.86
CA ASP A 268 5.32 4.06 -17.18
C ASP A 268 4.53 5.37 -17.21
N VAL A 269 5.13 6.45 -16.70
CA VAL A 269 4.46 7.74 -16.58
C VAL A 269 5.40 8.91 -16.85
N ASP A 270 4.85 9.96 -17.48
CA ASP A 270 5.53 11.25 -17.65
C ASP A 270 5.46 12.12 -16.38
N GLU A 271 6.06 13.32 -16.44
CA GLU A 271 6.03 14.30 -15.36
C GLU A 271 4.61 14.72 -14.92
N CYS A 272 3.60 14.54 -15.75
CA CYS A 272 2.19 14.82 -15.44
C CYS A 272 1.45 13.59 -14.87
N MET A 273 2.17 12.48 -14.62
CA MET A 273 1.65 11.17 -14.24
C MET A 273 0.80 10.50 -15.33
N ARG A 274 0.97 10.90 -16.59
CA ARG A 274 0.25 10.31 -17.73
C ARG A 274 0.98 9.12 -18.29
N VAL A 275 0.24 8.14 -18.80
CA VAL A 275 0.80 7.03 -19.56
C VAL A 275 1.26 7.55 -20.94
N PRO A 276 2.56 7.46 -21.29
CA PRO A 276 3.07 7.95 -22.58
C PRO A 276 2.34 7.32 -23.78
N GLY A 277 2.19 8.07 -24.87
CA GLY A 277 1.50 7.60 -26.07
C GLY A 277 -0.03 7.49 -25.95
N THR A 278 -0.62 7.90 -24.82
CA THR A 278 -2.07 7.88 -24.59
C THR A 278 -2.65 9.28 -24.43
N SER A 279 -3.95 9.41 -24.69
CA SER A 279 -4.72 10.62 -24.37
C SER A 279 -5.73 10.30 -23.27
N GLY A 280 -5.59 10.94 -22.11
CA GLY A 280 -6.55 10.81 -21.02
C GLY A 280 -6.37 9.59 -20.11
N VAL A 281 -5.16 9.02 -20.05
CA VAL A 281 -4.82 7.93 -19.12
C VAL A 281 -3.73 8.38 -18.16
N TRP A 282 -3.96 8.19 -16.86
CA TRP A 282 -3.00 8.46 -15.79
C TRP A 282 -2.79 7.23 -14.92
N ALA A 283 -1.63 7.15 -14.26
CA ALA A 283 -1.35 6.12 -13.27
C ALA A 283 -0.68 6.72 -12.02
N LEU A 284 -0.98 6.17 -10.83
CA LEU A 284 -0.42 6.64 -9.57
C LEU A 284 -0.48 5.59 -8.45
N GLY A 285 0.19 5.87 -7.34
CA GLY A 285 0.39 4.95 -6.23
C GLY A 285 1.43 3.88 -6.58
N ASP A 286 1.35 2.72 -5.93
CA ASP A 286 2.37 1.68 -6.05
C ASP A 286 2.38 0.93 -7.41
N VAL A 287 1.47 1.29 -8.33
CA VAL A 287 1.46 0.75 -9.69
C VAL A 287 2.52 1.39 -10.60
N VAL A 288 3.06 2.55 -10.20
CA VAL A 288 4.18 3.22 -10.88
C VAL A 288 5.48 3.03 -10.08
N SER A 289 6.63 3.08 -10.76
CA SER A 289 7.95 2.98 -10.11
C SER A 289 8.60 4.33 -9.81
N LYS A 290 8.13 5.40 -10.47
CA LYS A 290 8.66 6.76 -10.33
C LYS A 290 7.51 7.76 -10.15
N PRO A 291 7.50 8.52 -9.04
CA PRO A 291 8.35 8.36 -7.85
C PRO A 291 8.13 7.02 -7.12
N ARG A 292 9.06 6.67 -6.21
CA ARG A 292 8.99 5.45 -5.38
C ARG A 292 7.67 5.36 -4.58
N ALA A 293 7.27 4.14 -4.23
CA ALA A 293 6.15 3.89 -3.34
C ALA A 293 6.33 4.58 -1.98
N GLY A 294 5.25 5.15 -1.44
CA GLY A 294 5.25 5.78 -0.12
C GLY A 294 4.02 6.64 0.12
N PHE A 295 3.46 6.61 1.33
CA PHE A 295 2.20 7.27 1.66
C PHE A 295 2.16 8.77 1.33
N LEU A 296 3.16 9.54 1.78
CA LEU A 296 3.21 10.99 1.50
C LEU A 296 3.45 11.30 0.01
N ILE A 297 4.13 10.40 -0.69
CA ILE A 297 4.34 10.51 -2.14
C ILE A 297 3.01 10.27 -2.86
N THR A 298 2.26 9.24 -2.47
CA THR A 298 0.91 8.97 -2.99
C THR A 298 -0.03 10.15 -2.75
N GLU A 299 -0.01 10.76 -1.56
CA GLU A 299 -0.82 11.95 -1.28
C GLU A 299 -0.46 13.13 -2.21
N ALA A 300 0.83 13.36 -2.46
CA ALA A 300 1.28 14.37 -3.41
C ALA A 300 0.84 14.05 -4.84
N GLN A 301 0.98 12.79 -5.28
CA GLN A 301 0.51 12.32 -6.59
C GLN A 301 -1.00 12.53 -6.77
N VAL A 302 -1.80 12.32 -5.72
CA VAL A 302 -3.25 12.55 -5.77
C VAL A 302 -3.54 14.05 -5.86
N ALA A 303 -3.10 14.83 -4.88
CA ALA A 303 -3.55 16.20 -4.68
C ALA A 303 -2.90 17.17 -5.68
N ALA A 304 -1.58 17.12 -5.82
CA ALA A 304 -0.84 17.96 -6.75
C ALA A 304 -0.89 17.41 -8.18
N GLY A 305 -1.01 16.08 -8.34
CA GLY A 305 -0.97 15.38 -9.62
C GLY A 305 -2.31 15.01 -10.21
N VAL A 306 -2.66 13.73 -10.18
CA VAL A 306 -3.70 13.12 -11.02
C VAL A 306 -5.07 13.74 -10.82
N ALA A 307 -5.55 13.92 -9.58
CA ALA A 307 -6.88 14.50 -9.38
C ALA A 307 -6.96 15.93 -9.93
N SER A 308 -5.89 16.71 -9.78
CA SER A 308 -5.80 18.07 -10.31
C SER A 308 -5.65 18.10 -11.83
N ASN A 309 -4.85 17.21 -12.43
CA ASN A 309 -4.68 17.15 -13.87
C ASN A 309 -5.96 16.68 -14.58
N VAL A 310 -6.68 15.71 -14.00
CA VAL A 310 -8.00 15.31 -14.48
C VAL A 310 -9.01 16.47 -14.39
N ASP A 311 -9.04 17.21 -13.27
CA ASP A 311 -9.86 18.41 -13.12
C ASP A 311 -9.56 19.47 -14.19
N LEU A 312 -8.27 19.76 -14.43
CA LEU A 312 -7.83 20.72 -15.44
C LEU A 312 -8.29 20.31 -16.84
N VAL A 313 -8.08 19.06 -17.22
CA VAL A 313 -8.49 18.54 -18.54
C VAL A 313 -10.01 18.57 -18.70
N LEU A 314 -10.76 18.17 -17.67
CA LEU A 314 -12.23 18.23 -17.70
C LEU A 314 -12.77 19.66 -17.90
N LYS A 315 -12.02 20.66 -17.43
CA LYS A 315 -12.28 22.10 -17.59
C LYS A 315 -11.63 22.72 -18.84
N GLY A 316 -11.03 21.92 -19.72
CA GLY A 316 -10.41 22.39 -20.96
C GLY A 316 -9.09 23.15 -20.76
N LYS A 317 -8.40 22.92 -19.63
CA LYS A 317 -7.13 23.57 -19.28
C LYS A 317 -5.94 22.64 -19.50
N GLY A 318 -4.76 23.23 -19.65
CA GLY A 318 -3.49 22.51 -19.72
C GLY A 318 -3.15 21.79 -18.40
N GLN A 319 -2.43 20.68 -18.51
CA GLN A 319 -1.96 19.88 -17.38
C GLN A 319 -0.67 20.45 -16.80
N ARG A 320 -0.33 20.06 -15.58
CA ARG A 320 0.89 20.48 -14.88
C ARG A 320 1.75 19.28 -14.47
N SER A 321 3.06 19.50 -14.44
CA SER A 321 4.00 18.54 -13.87
C SER A 321 3.72 18.34 -12.39
N VAL A 322 3.94 17.12 -11.92
CA VAL A 322 3.71 16.67 -10.56
C VAL A 322 5.06 16.62 -9.86
N SER A 323 5.32 17.63 -9.02
CA SER A 323 6.42 17.54 -8.08
C SER A 323 6.03 16.62 -6.92
N GLY A 324 6.96 15.79 -6.47
CA GLY A 324 6.82 15.08 -5.19
C GLY A 324 6.69 16.05 -4.00
N PRO A 325 6.58 15.53 -2.77
CA PRO A 325 6.55 16.40 -1.59
C PRO A 325 7.79 17.31 -1.57
N TYR A 326 7.60 18.60 -1.25
CA TYR A 326 8.68 19.59 -1.20
C TYR A 326 9.79 19.21 -0.21
N ILE A 327 9.45 18.41 0.80
CA ILE A 327 10.37 17.89 1.79
C ILE A 327 10.19 16.38 1.84
N ASP A 328 11.26 15.64 1.57
CA ASP A 328 11.28 14.19 1.72
C ASP A 328 11.32 13.82 3.21
N ILE A 329 10.39 12.98 3.63
CA ILE A 329 10.21 12.59 5.03
C ILE A 329 10.23 11.07 5.09
N PHE A 330 11.05 10.54 5.98
CA PHE A 330 11.05 9.12 6.31
C PHE A 330 10.91 8.95 7.81
N ILE A 331 9.91 8.18 8.24
CA ILE A 331 9.63 7.91 9.64
C ILE A 331 9.16 6.46 9.79
N THR A 332 9.76 5.75 10.73
CA THR A 332 9.40 4.38 11.09
C THR A 332 9.13 4.26 12.59
N SER A 333 8.05 3.59 12.97
CA SER A 333 7.81 3.25 14.37
C SER A 333 8.79 2.16 14.83
N ILE A 334 9.13 2.20 16.12
CA ILE A 334 9.90 1.15 16.80
C ILE A 334 9.05 0.72 18.00
N GLY A 335 8.04 -0.11 17.69
CA GLY A 335 6.95 -0.47 18.60
C GLY A 335 6.05 0.73 18.93
N ARG A 336 5.30 0.62 20.02
CA ARG A 336 4.32 1.65 20.43
C ARG A 336 4.90 2.81 21.23
N GLY A 337 6.19 2.74 21.59
CA GLY A 337 6.83 3.71 22.49
C GLY A 337 7.86 4.62 21.83
N ARG A 338 8.42 4.26 20.67
CA ARG A 338 9.58 4.96 20.08
C ARG A 338 9.52 4.98 18.55
N GLY A 339 10.52 5.61 17.96
CA GLY A 339 10.78 5.50 16.54
C GLY A 339 11.95 6.36 16.07
N ALA A 340 12.26 6.24 14.79
CA ALA A 340 13.37 6.93 14.16
C ALA A 340 12.98 7.44 12.77
N GLY A 341 13.69 8.46 12.30
CA GLY A 341 13.41 9.06 11.01
C GLY A 341 14.06 10.43 10.83
N ARG A 342 13.65 11.10 9.76
CA ARG A 342 14.12 12.42 9.37
C ARG A 342 13.05 13.23 8.64
N ILE A 343 13.21 14.54 8.67
CA ILE A 343 12.52 15.50 7.81
C ILE A 343 13.58 16.23 7.00
N GLY A 344 13.58 16.00 5.68
CA GLY A 344 14.69 16.40 4.82
C GLY A 344 16.00 15.76 5.32
N PRO A 345 17.07 16.55 5.54
CA PRO A 345 18.33 16.05 6.09
C PRO A 345 18.35 15.97 7.63
N ILE A 346 17.32 16.45 8.32
CA ILE A 346 17.32 16.63 9.77
C ILE A 346 16.73 15.39 10.46
N PRO A 347 17.49 14.66 11.31
CA PRO A 347 16.93 13.59 12.14
C PRO A 347 15.89 14.15 13.11
N VAL A 348 14.81 13.41 13.33
CA VAL A 348 13.75 13.82 14.28
C VAL A 348 13.83 13.08 15.61
N PRO A 349 13.46 13.72 16.74
CA PRO A 349 13.42 13.05 18.03
C PRO A 349 12.45 11.85 18.02
N SER A 350 12.79 10.79 18.76
CA SER A 350 11.93 9.61 18.88
C SER A 350 10.52 9.93 19.40
N LEU A 351 10.37 10.92 20.28
CA LEU A 351 9.06 11.35 20.79
C LEU A 351 8.20 11.97 19.68
N PHE A 352 8.82 12.69 18.75
CA PHE A 352 8.12 13.23 17.58
C PHE A 352 7.59 12.09 16.70
N VAL A 353 8.43 11.10 16.40
CA VAL A 353 8.04 9.92 15.63
C VAL A 353 6.89 9.16 16.29
N TRP A 354 6.98 8.96 17.60
CA TRP A 354 5.89 8.38 18.38
C TRP A 354 4.59 9.18 18.22
N ALA A 355 4.64 10.50 18.38
CA ALA A 355 3.46 11.36 18.31
C ALA A 355 2.79 11.36 16.93
N VAL A 356 3.56 11.35 15.84
CA VAL A 356 3.03 11.46 14.47
C VAL A 356 2.72 10.12 13.80
N LYS A 357 3.37 9.03 14.23
CA LYS A 357 3.22 7.70 13.64
C LYS A 357 3.09 6.60 14.70
N GLY A 358 4.03 6.49 15.63
CA GLY A 358 4.09 5.34 16.55
C GLY A 358 2.86 5.15 17.44
N ARG A 359 2.11 6.20 17.78
CA ARG A 359 0.93 6.12 18.63
C ARG A 359 -0.21 5.32 17.98
N SER A 360 -0.52 5.58 16.72
CA SER A 360 -1.71 5.04 16.04
C SER A 360 -1.45 4.45 14.65
N LEU A 361 -0.24 4.57 14.10
CA LEU A 361 0.09 4.28 12.71
C LEU A 361 -0.82 4.99 11.69
N GLY A 362 -1.41 6.11 12.09
CA GLY A 362 -2.36 6.87 11.26
C GLY A 362 -3.76 6.26 11.18
N MET A 363 -4.10 5.25 12.00
CA MET A 363 -5.42 4.60 11.99
C MET A 363 -6.59 5.58 12.21
N GLU A 364 -6.36 6.73 12.85
CA GLU A 364 -7.36 7.79 12.97
C GLU A 364 -7.81 8.38 11.62
N ARG A 365 -7.08 8.09 10.54
CA ARG A 365 -7.38 8.51 9.17
C ARG A 365 -8.21 7.49 8.41
N THR A 366 -8.30 6.24 8.84
CA THR A 366 -8.96 5.15 8.09
C THR A 366 -10.38 5.52 7.68
N ALA A 367 -11.22 5.91 8.65
CA ALA A 367 -12.60 6.32 8.38
C ALA A 367 -12.66 7.58 7.51
N LYS A 368 -11.73 8.53 7.71
CA LYS A 368 -11.67 9.79 6.95
C LYS A 368 -11.36 9.58 5.47
N TYR A 369 -10.53 8.58 5.15
CA TYR A 369 -10.29 8.17 3.76
C TYR A 369 -11.53 7.51 3.16
N ALA A 370 -12.12 6.54 3.86
CA ALA A 370 -13.26 5.79 3.37
C ALA A 370 -14.49 6.69 3.11
N ASN A 371 -14.71 7.69 3.97
CA ASN A 371 -15.83 8.63 3.84
C ASN A 371 -15.45 9.95 3.16
N GLY A 372 -14.22 10.10 2.68
CA GLY A 372 -13.78 11.30 1.97
C GLY A 372 -13.67 12.59 2.79
N THR A 373 -13.79 12.57 4.12
CA THR A 373 -13.62 13.75 5.00
C THR A 373 -12.16 14.15 5.22
N MET A 374 -11.21 13.38 4.67
CA MET A 374 -9.78 13.73 4.65
C MET A 374 -9.50 14.97 3.78
N TRP A 375 -10.34 15.20 2.76
CA TRP A 375 -10.35 16.38 1.91
C TRP A 375 -11.71 17.05 2.02
#